data_AF-A0A821ZB18-F1
#
_entry.id   AF-A0A821ZB18-F1
#
_cell.length_a   1.000
_cell.length_b   1.000
_cell.length_c   1.000
_cell.angle_alpha   90.00
_cell.angle_beta   90.00
_cell.angle_gamma   90.00
#
_symmetry.space_group_name_H-M   'P 1'
#
loop_
_entity.id
_entity.type
_entity.pdbx_description
1 polymer ?
#
loop_
_entity_poly.entity_id
_entity_poly.type
_entity_poly.pdbx_seq_one_letter_code
_entity_poly.pdbx_strand_id
1 'polypeptide(L)'
;RNEQISLFSRLLEIVIRHAIKRKHEEKIIANADRRLALRPGKTLCEVIKVTVIKWGRLTHINDPHLIREMFNLIYTQYDGIGEVSRCLERTYIINEKSVPDITLLLRKLSIVRALLTVQMDADEEEIMIASLNDIMDNRVFYQHPDLMRSLCVHETVMAIMVNRLNKSKQEQTSMSSVHDMDGLAQTNESGENPEAHLPK
;
A
#
# COMPACT_ATOMS: atom_id res chain seq x y z
N ARG A 1 0.51 -11.04 -42.08
CA ARG A 1 -0.07 -9.68 -42.26
C ARG A 1 -1.60 -9.69 -42.15
N ASN A 2 -2.32 -10.62 -42.80
CA ASN A 2 -3.79 -10.74 -42.70
C ASN A 2 -4.30 -11.16 -41.31
N GLU A 3 -3.59 -12.03 -40.58
CA GLU A 3 -3.98 -12.43 -39.22
C GLU A 3 -3.87 -11.29 -38.20
N GLN A 4 -2.86 -10.43 -38.32
CA GLN A 4 -2.72 -9.26 -37.44
C GLN A 4 -3.85 -8.24 -37.64
N ILE A 5 -4.32 -8.06 -38.88
CA ILE A 5 -5.47 -7.20 -39.19
C ILE A 5 -6.76 -7.78 -38.57
N SER A 6 -6.92 -9.10 -38.56
CA SER A 6 -8.04 -9.80 -37.92
C SER A 6 -8.02 -9.70 -36.38
N LEU A 7 -6.85 -9.86 -35.75
CA LEU A 7 -6.71 -9.70 -34.30
C LEU A 7 -6.95 -8.27 -33.84
N PHE A 8 -6.43 -7.28 -34.59
CA PHE A 8 -6.70 -5.87 -34.31
C PHE A 8 -8.19 -5.54 -34.46
N SER A 9 -8.86 -6.12 -35.46
CA SER A 9 -10.31 -5.98 -35.62
C SER A 9 -11.09 -6.57 -34.45
N ARG A 10 -10.69 -7.74 -33.91
CA ARG A 10 -11.33 -8.35 -32.74
C ARG A 10 -11.08 -7.55 -31.46
N LEU A 11 -9.86 -7.05 -31.27
CA LEU A 11 -9.52 -6.16 -30.17
C LEU A 11 -10.35 -4.87 -30.24
N LEU A 12 -10.40 -4.26 -31.44
CA LEU A 12 -11.17 -3.06 -31.70
C LEU A 12 -12.66 -3.30 -31.44
N GLU A 13 -13.20 -4.46 -31.79
CA GLU A 13 -14.59 -4.83 -31.47
C GLU A 13 -14.83 -4.89 -29.95
N ILE A 14 -13.92 -5.48 -29.18
CA ILE A 14 -14.02 -5.55 -27.71
C ILE A 14 -13.97 -4.13 -27.11
N VAL A 15 -13.03 -3.30 -27.56
CA VAL A 15 -12.88 -1.91 -27.11
C VAL A 15 -14.11 -1.08 -27.48
N ILE A 16 -14.59 -1.19 -28.72
CA ILE A 16 -15.80 -0.51 -29.19
C ILE A 16 -17.02 -0.99 -28.40
N ARG A 17 -17.18 -2.29 -28.16
CA ARG A 17 -18.29 -2.83 -27.36
C ARG A 17 -18.26 -2.29 -25.93
N HIS A 18 -17.08 -2.21 -25.32
CA HIS A 18 -16.90 -1.65 -23.98
C HIS A 18 -17.14 -0.12 -23.93
N ALA A 19 -16.69 0.61 -24.96
CA ALA A 19 -16.90 2.05 -25.09
C ALA A 19 -18.36 2.41 -25.42
N ILE A 20 -19.04 1.63 -26.28
CA ILE A 20 -20.45 1.81 -26.62
C ILE A 20 -21.33 1.53 -25.42
N LYS A 21 -21.04 0.48 -24.64
CA LYS A 21 -21.77 0.18 -23.39
C LYS A 21 -21.72 1.38 -22.43
N ARG A 22 -20.55 2.03 -22.28
CA ARG A 22 -20.43 3.25 -21.48
C ARG A 22 -21.08 4.48 -22.10
N LYS A 23 -21.00 4.69 -23.43
CA LYS A 23 -21.75 5.78 -24.10
C LYS A 23 -23.26 5.62 -23.96
N HIS A 24 -23.75 4.38 -23.92
CA HIS A 24 -25.16 4.10 -23.64
C HIS A 24 -25.51 4.48 -22.19
N GLU A 25 -24.66 4.14 -21.23
CA GLU A 25 -24.79 4.56 -19.82
C GLU A 25 -24.73 6.10 -19.67
N GLU A 26 -23.84 6.80 -20.37
CA GLU A 26 -23.78 8.28 -20.40
C GLU A 26 -25.05 8.92 -20.99
N LYS A 27 -25.63 8.35 -22.05
CA LYS A 27 -26.90 8.81 -22.62
C LYS A 27 -28.08 8.56 -21.68
N ILE A 28 -28.05 7.47 -20.90
CA ILE A 28 -29.04 7.24 -19.85
C ILE A 28 -28.90 8.30 -18.75
N ILE A 29 -27.67 8.65 -18.35
CA ILE A 29 -27.38 9.70 -17.36
C ILE A 29 -27.89 11.08 -17.83
N ALA A 30 -27.63 11.46 -19.08
CA ALA A 30 -28.12 12.73 -19.64
C ALA A 30 -29.66 12.81 -19.71
N ASN A 31 -30.34 11.67 -19.86
CA ASN A 31 -31.81 11.58 -19.82
C ASN A 31 -32.36 11.45 -18.38
N ALA A 32 -31.56 10.98 -17.43
CA ALA A 32 -31.92 10.79 -16.02
C ALA A 32 -32.03 12.11 -15.24
N ASP A 33 -31.39 13.18 -15.72
CA ASP A 33 -31.52 14.54 -15.16
C ASP A 33 -32.96 15.07 -15.13
N ARG A 34 -33.89 14.46 -15.88
CA ARG A 34 -35.31 14.85 -15.87
C ARG A 34 -36.19 14.16 -14.84
N ARG A 35 -35.76 13.09 -14.15
CA ARG A 35 -36.63 12.37 -13.18
C ARG A 35 -35.85 11.80 -12.00
N LEU A 36 -35.76 12.60 -10.94
CA LEU A 36 -35.26 12.25 -9.59
C LEU A 36 -36.21 11.28 -8.84
N ALA A 37 -36.58 10.15 -9.45
CA ALA A 37 -37.27 9.06 -8.77
C ALA A 37 -36.56 7.74 -9.08
N LEU A 38 -36.16 7.01 -8.02
CA LEU A 38 -35.60 5.67 -8.11
C LEU A 38 -36.55 4.78 -8.92
N ARG A 39 -36.13 4.37 -10.11
CA ARG A 39 -36.75 3.26 -10.84
C ARG A 39 -35.93 2.00 -10.60
N PRO A 40 -36.56 0.81 -10.46
CA PRO A 40 -35.86 -0.46 -10.44
C PRO A 40 -35.23 -0.68 -11.82
N GLY A 41 -33.90 -0.79 -11.89
CA GLY A 41 -33.14 -0.93 -13.14
C GLY A 41 -31.91 -0.02 -13.27
N LYS A 42 -31.60 0.82 -12.28
CA LYS A 42 -30.38 1.66 -12.28
C LYS A 42 -29.14 0.85 -11.90
N THR A 43 -28.01 1.08 -12.56
CA THR A 43 -26.72 0.46 -12.21
C THR A 43 -26.23 0.99 -10.86
N LEU A 44 -25.39 0.22 -10.14
CA LEU A 44 -24.82 0.64 -8.85
C LEU A 44 -24.13 2.01 -8.96
N CYS A 45 -23.40 2.24 -10.05
CA CYS A 45 -22.75 3.51 -10.36
C CYS A 45 -23.73 4.70 -10.34
N GLU A 46 -24.91 4.54 -10.96
CA GLU A 46 -25.92 5.60 -11.02
C GLU A 46 -26.54 5.86 -9.64
N VAL A 47 -26.81 4.81 -8.87
CA VAL A 47 -27.34 4.92 -7.51
C VAL A 47 -26.38 5.69 -6.61
N ILE A 48 -25.08 5.38 -6.68
CA ILE A 48 -24.05 6.07 -5.90
C ILE A 48 -23.96 7.54 -6.32
N LYS A 49 -23.88 7.84 -7.62
CA LYS A 49 -23.82 9.23 -8.12
C LYS A 49 -24.98 10.08 -7.60
N VAL A 50 -26.22 9.60 -7.75
CA VAL A 50 -27.42 10.34 -7.32
C VAL A 50 -27.43 10.51 -5.79
N THR A 51 -27.03 9.47 -5.05
CA THR A 51 -27.07 9.50 -3.57
C THR A 51 -26.06 10.50 -3.01
N VAL A 52 -24.81 10.48 -3.47
CA VAL A 52 -23.77 11.39 -2.96
C VAL A 52 -24.08 12.86 -3.33
N ILE A 53 -24.60 13.11 -4.54
CA ILE A 53 -25.06 14.45 -4.95
C ILE A 53 -26.23 14.91 -4.08
N LYS A 54 -27.17 14.00 -3.75
CA LYS A 54 -28.29 14.31 -2.87
C LYS A 54 -27.82 14.68 -1.46
N TRP A 55 -26.84 13.96 -0.91
CA TRP A 55 -26.25 14.30 0.40
C TRP A 55 -25.58 15.68 0.38
N GLY A 56 -24.75 15.97 -0.63
CA GLY A 56 -24.11 17.27 -0.76
C GLY A 56 -25.08 18.45 -0.94
N ARG A 57 -26.29 18.21 -1.45
CA ARG A 57 -27.34 19.24 -1.63
C ARG A 57 -28.26 19.42 -0.42
N LEU A 58 -28.59 18.33 0.28
CA LEU A 58 -29.61 18.35 1.33
C LEU A 58 -29.03 18.55 2.74
N THR A 59 -27.76 18.26 2.94
CA THR A 59 -27.12 18.29 4.27
C THR A 59 -25.89 19.18 4.25
N HIS A 60 -25.77 20.06 5.25
CA HIS A 60 -24.53 20.79 5.50
C HIS A 60 -23.56 19.88 6.25
N ILE A 61 -22.48 19.46 5.58
CA ILE A 61 -21.47 18.55 6.13
C ILE A 61 -20.26 19.37 6.56
N ASN A 62 -19.86 19.26 7.83
CA ASN A 62 -18.72 20.00 8.40
C ASN A 62 -17.42 19.20 8.39
N ASP A 63 -17.48 17.88 8.34
CA ASP A 63 -16.30 17.02 8.40
C ASP A 63 -15.53 17.05 7.05
N PRO A 64 -14.32 17.61 6.99
CA PRO A 64 -13.53 17.64 5.77
C PRO A 64 -13.09 16.24 5.31
N HIS A 65 -12.98 15.26 6.22
CA HIS A 65 -12.63 13.89 5.86
C HIS A 65 -13.76 13.22 5.07
N LEU A 66 -15.00 13.30 5.57
CA LEU A 66 -16.18 12.80 4.86
C LEU A 66 -16.35 13.47 3.49
N ILE A 67 -16.13 14.79 3.40
CA ILE A 67 -16.21 15.50 2.11
C ILE A 67 -15.19 14.93 1.12
N ARG A 68 -13.94 14.71 1.55
CA ARG A 68 -12.89 14.11 0.70
C ARG A 68 -13.31 12.73 0.19
N GLU A 69 -13.81 11.87 1.07
CA GLU A 69 -14.24 10.52 0.70
C GLU A 69 -15.46 10.54 -0.24
N MET A 70 -16.39 11.46 -0.04
CA MET A 70 -17.52 11.65 -0.96
C MET A 70 -17.07 12.09 -2.36
N PHE A 71 -16.11 13.01 -2.44
CA PHE A 71 -15.55 13.44 -3.73
C PHE A 71 -14.72 12.35 -4.39
N ASN A 72 -13.91 11.62 -3.63
CA ASN A 72 -13.18 10.45 -4.12
C ASN A 72 -14.16 9.43 -4.70
N LEU A 73 -15.22 9.09 -3.96
CA LEU A 73 -16.23 8.13 -4.42
C LEU A 73 -16.89 8.59 -5.74
N ILE A 74 -17.31 9.86 -5.84
CA ILE A 74 -17.87 10.40 -7.09
C ILE A 74 -16.85 10.31 -8.21
N TYR A 75 -15.61 10.75 -7.98
CA TYR A 75 -14.53 10.73 -8.97
C TYR A 75 -14.33 9.32 -9.52
N THR A 76 -14.24 8.32 -8.65
CA THR A 76 -14.10 6.90 -9.01
C THR A 76 -15.28 6.41 -9.84
N GLN A 77 -16.52 6.81 -9.52
CA GLN A 77 -17.68 6.44 -10.34
C GLN A 77 -17.68 7.06 -11.76
N TYR A 78 -16.87 8.09 -12.01
CA TYR A 78 -16.66 8.66 -13.35
C TYR A 78 -15.37 8.14 -14.01
N ASP A 79 -14.32 7.86 -13.25
CA ASP A 79 -13.00 7.39 -13.73
C ASP A 79 -12.92 5.86 -13.95
N GLY A 80 -13.93 5.27 -14.60
CA GLY A 80 -13.92 3.82 -14.84
C GLY A 80 -12.80 3.35 -15.78
N ILE A 81 -12.32 4.20 -16.71
CA ILE A 81 -11.19 3.83 -17.59
C ILE A 81 -9.89 3.85 -16.83
N GLY A 82 -9.63 4.93 -16.08
CA GLY A 82 -8.39 5.08 -15.34
C GLY A 82 -8.25 3.96 -14.33
N GLU A 83 -9.34 3.58 -13.65
CA GLU A 83 -9.34 2.41 -12.77
C GLU A 83 -8.99 1.11 -13.50
N VAL A 84 -9.66 0.80 -14.62
CA VAL A 84 -9.35 -0.42 -15.39
C VAL A 84 -7.90 -0.39 -15.88
N SER A 85 -7.39 0.75 -16.32
CA SER A 85 -5.99 0.90 -16.76
C SER A 85 -5.01 0.59 -15.62
N ARG A 86 -5.22 1.20 -14.44
CA ARG A 86 -4.38 0.96 -13.24
C ARG A 86 -4.46 -0.50 -12.78
N CYS A 87 -5.63 -1.13 -12.88
CA CYS A 87 -5.80 -2.55 -12.56
C CYS A 87 -5.06 -3.45 -13.56
N LEU A 88 -5.10 -3.12 -14.86
CA LEU A 88 -4.40 -3.88 -15.89
C LEU A 88 -2.88 -3.83 -15.73
N GLU A 89 -2.32 -2.70 -15.32
CA GLU A 89 -0.89 -2.55 -15.01
C GLU A 89 -0.42 -3.50 -13.89
N ARG A 90 -1.32 -3.87 -12.97
CA ARG A 90 -1.05 -4.79 -11.86
C ARG A 90 -1.51 -6.22 -12.12
N THR A 91 -2.23 -6.47 -13.21
CA THR A 91 -2.74 -7.80 -13.55
C THR A 91 -1.61 -8.65 -14.13
N TYR A 92 -1.46 -9.87 -13.64
CA TYR A 92 -0.46 -10.80 -14.12
C TYR A 92 -1.10 -12.16 -14.43
N ILE A 93 -0.62 -12.82 -15.48
CA ILE A 93 -1.11 -14.13 -15.91
C ILE A 93 -0.04 -15.16 -15.58
N ILE A 94 -0.44 -16.21 -14.87
CA ILE A 94 0.41 -17.34 -14.50
C ILE A 94 -0.14 -18.64 -15.07
N ASN A 95 0.72 -19.65 -15.14
CA ASN A 95 0.31 -20.99 -15.48
C ASN A 95 -0.47 -21.63 -14.31
N GLU A 96 -1.45 -22.46 -14.63
CA GLU A 96 -2.26 -23.20 -13.67
C GLU A 96 -1.39 -24.08 -12.74
N LYS A 97 -0.30 -24.64 -13.27
CA LYS A 97 0.65 -25.47 -12.49
C LYS A 97 1.34 -24.71 -11.36
N SER A 98 1.45 -23.38 -11.47
CA SER A 98 2.15 -22.51 -10.51
C SER A 98 1.19 -21.87 -9.49
N VAL A 99 -0.11 -22.20 -9.53
CA VAL A 99 -1.13 -21.74 -8.57
C VAL A 99 -0.78 -22.05 -7.10
N PRO A 100 -0.31 -23.26 -6.71
CA PRO A 100 0.04 -23.51 -5.32
C PRO A 100 1.24 -22.66 -4.87
N ASP A 101 2.26 -22.54 -5.72
CA ASP A 101 3.47 -21.78 -5.44
C ASP A 101 3.17 -20.28 -5.26
N ILE A 102 2.34 -19.69 -6.13
CA ILE A 102 1.96 -18.26 -5.98
C ILE A 102 1.11 -18.04 -4.73
N THR A 103 0.26 -19.00 -4.36
CA THR A 103 -0.61 -18.86 -3.19
C THR A 103 0.22 -18.84 -1.91
N LEU A 104 1.24 -19.71 -1.83
CA LEU A 104 2.20 -19.70 -0.73
C LEU A 104 2.98 -18.38 -0.69
N LEU A 105 3.48 -17.93 -1.84
CA LEU A 105 4.21 -16.66 -1.95
C LEU A 105 3.37 -15.48 -1.45
N LEU A 106 2.13 -15.34 -1.93
CA LEU A 106 1.24 -14.25 -1.55
C LEU A 106 0.88 -14.30 -0.06
N ARG A 107 0.68 -15.50 0.50
CA ARG A 107 0.43 -15.66 1.93
C ARG A 107 1.61 -15.18 2.77
N LYS A 108 2.83 -15.62 2.42
CA LYS A 108 4.05 -15.23 3.13
C LYS A 108 4.35 -13.75 2.98
N LEU A 109 4.17 -13.19 1.78
CA LEU A 109 4.30 -11.75 1.54
C LEU A 109 3.27 -10.93 2.34
N SER A 110 2.05 -11.43 2.50
CA SER A 110 1.02 -10.78 3.32
C SER A 110 1.40 -10.76 4.81
N ILE A 111 1.99 -11.85 5.33
CA ILE A 111 2.50 -11.91 6.71
C ILE A 111 3.61 -10.88 6.90
N VAL A 112 4.60 -10.86 6.01
CA VAL A 112 5.72 -9.89 6.06
C VAL A 112 5.21 -8.45 6.07
N ARG A 113 4.21 -8.13 5.25
CA ARG A 113 3.59 -6.79 5.21
C ARG A 113 2.79 -6.44 6.46
N ALA A 114 2.13 -7.41 7.07
CA ALA A 114 1.40 -7.20 8.31
C ALA A 114 2.35 -6.86 9.46
N LEU A 115 3.53 -7.48 9.50
CA LEU A 115 4.55 -7.24 10.52
C LEU A 115 5.26 -5.89 10.35
N LEU A 116 5.22 -5.27 9.17
CA LEU A 116 5.89 -3.99 8.91
C LEU A 116 5.18 -2.76 9.52
N THR A 117 3.91 -2.88 9.89
CA THR A 117 3.12 -1.75 10.41
C THR A 117 3.39 -1.48 11.88
N VAL A 118 3.98 -2.43 12.60
CA VAL A 118 4.22 -2.39 14.05
C VAL A 118 5.71 -2.62 14.31
N GLN A 119 6.21 -2.12 15.44
CA GLN A 119 7.57 -2.44 15.89
C GLN A 119 7.63 -3.91 16.29
N MET A 120 8.48 -4.69 15.61
CA MET A 120 8.52 -6.14 15.78
C MET A 120 9.20 -6.57 17.08
N ASP A 121 8.57 -7.52 17.76
CA ASP A 121 9.15 -8.27 18.87
C ASP A 121 10.11 -9.37 18.35
N ALA A 122 10.90 -9.96 19.25
CA ALA A 122 11.88 -10.99 18.88
C ALA A 122 11.24 -12.21 18.18
N ASP A 123 10.08 -12.66 18.65
CA ASP A 123 9.35 -13.79 18.05
C ASP A 123 8.80 -13.43 16.66
N GLU A 124 8.36 -12.19 16.47
CA GLU A 124 7.85 -11.69 15.20
C GLU A 124 8.96 -11.55 14.15
N GLU A 125 10.16 -11.19 14.59
CA GLU A 125 11.35 -11.15 13.73
C GLU A 125 11.73 -12.55 13.22
N GLU A 126 11.61 -13.58 14.04
CA GLU A 126 11.84 -14.97 13.61
C GLU A 126 10.83 -15.38 12.53
N ILE A 127 9.54 -15.08 12.75
CA ILE A 127 8.47 -15.35 11.78
C ILE A 127 8.72 -14.59 10.47
N MET A 128 9.21 -13.35 10.54
CA MET A 128 9.57 -12.56 9.37
C MET A 128 10.71 -13.21 8.59
N ILE A 129 11.79 -13.61 9.25
CA ILE A 129 12.94 -14.26 8.60
C ILE A 129 12.51 -15.57 7.94
N ALA A 130 11.74 -16.41 8.64
CA ALA A 130 11.19 -17.64 8.08
C ALA A 130 10.30 -17.36 6.85
N SER A 131 9.46 -16.32 6.92
CA SER A 131 8.59 -15.94 5.81
C SER A 131 9.35 -15.39 4.60
N LEU A 132 10.46 -14.68 4.81
CA LEU A 132 11.35 -14.23 3.75
C LEU A 132 12.09 -15.40 3.09
N ASN A 133 12.52 -16.38 3.88
CA ASN A 133 13.13 -17.61 3.36
C ASN A 133 12.13 -18.38 2.48
N ASP A 134 10.88 -18.55 2.94
CA ASP A 134 9.84 -19.21 2.14
C ASP A 134 9.52 -18.46 0.83
N ILE A 135 9.64 -17.13 0.82
CA ILE A 135 9.52 -16.31 -0.39
C ILE A 135 10.69 -16.57 -1.34
N MET A 136 11.91 -16.64 -0.80
CA MET A 136 13.15 -16.84 -1.55
C MET A 136 13.28 -18.25 -2.12
N ASP A 137 12.75 -19.25 -1.43
CA ASP A 137 12.76 -20.66 -1.87
C ASP A 137 11.68 -20.97 -2.91
N ASN A 138 10.78 -20.02 -3.17
CA ASN A 138 9.68 -20.19 -4.11
C ASN A 138 10.15 -20.16 -5.58
N ARG A 139 9.73 -21.13 -6.39
CA ARG A 139 10.10 -21.22 -7.81
C ARG A 139 9.60 -20.04 -8.64
N VAL A 140 8.40 -19.53 -8.32
CA VAL A 140 7.76 -18.41 -9.04
C VAL A 140 8.56 -17.12 -8.87
N PHE A 141 9.28 -16.99 -7.75
CA PHE A 141 10.11 -15.81 -7.45
C PHE A 141 11.14 -15.54 -8.56
N TYR A 142 11.80 -16.60 -9.05
CA TYR A 142 12.82 -16.49 -10.09
C TYR A 142 12.26 -16.59 -11.51
N GLN A 143 11.14 -17.31 -11.69
CA GLN A 143 10.51 -17.47 -13.00
C GLN A 143 9.82 -16.18 -13.48
N HIS A 144 9.28 -15.39 -12.56
CA HIS A 144 8.43 -14.25 -12.86
C HIS A 144 8.94 -12.96 -12.19
N PRO A 145 10.07 -12.38 -12.66
CA PRO A 145 10.64 -11.17 -12.07
C PRO A 145 9.71 -9.95 -12.18
N ASP A 146 8.91 -9.87 -13.24
CA ASP A 146 7.95 -8.78 -13.42
C ASP A 146 6.80 -8.87 -12.42
N LEU A 147 6.38 -10.08 -12.05
CA LEU A 147 5.41 -10.27 -10.98
C LEU A 147 5.97 -9.77 -9.64
N MET A 148 7.24 -10.04 -9.35
CA MET A 148 7.89 -9.53 -8.12
C MET A 148 7.97 -8.00 -8.09
N ARG A 149 8.12 -7.39 -9.27
CA ARG A 149 8.08 -5.93 -9.43
C ARG A 149 6.66 -5.38 -9.24
N SER A 150 5.66 -5.95 -9.90
CA SER A 150 4.25 -5.53 -9.76
C SER A 150 3.70 -5.77 -8.37
N LEU A 151 4.19 -6.80 -7.67
CA LEU A 151 3.92 -7.05 -6.26
C LEU A 151 4.76 -6.19 -5.33
N CYS A 152 5.66 -5.32 -5.79
CA CYS A 152 6.47 -4.43 -4.93
C CYS A 152 7.18 -5.17 -3.77
N VAL A 153 7.71 -6.37 -4.05
CA VAL A 153 8.44 -7.16 -3.02
C VAL A 153 9.68 -6.41 -2.56
N HIS A 154 10.39 -5.77 -3.50
CA HIS A 154 11.56 -4.95 -3.22
C HIS A 154 11.26 -3.76 -2.28
N GLU A 155 10.12 -3.08 -2.44
CA GLU A 155 9.70 -2.01 -1.52
C GLU A 155 9.47 -2.55 -0.11
N THR A 156 8.89 -3.76 -0.01
CA THR A 156 8.66 -4.44 1.27
C THR A 156 9.99 -4.74 1.96
N VAL A 157 10.98 -5.27 1.24
CA VAL A 157 12.32 -5.55 1.79
C VAL A 157 13.05 -4.27 2.20
N MET A 158 12.93 -3.19 1.42
CA MET A 158 13.50 -1.89 1.80
C MET A 158 12.89 -1.37 3.11
N ALA A 159 11.57 -1.49 3.29
CA ALA A 159 10.92 -1.10 4.54
C ALA A 159 11.42 -1.91 5.73
N ILE A 160 11.62 -3.23 5.59
CA ILE A 160 12.17 -4.09 6.64
C ILE A 160 13.57 -3.59 7.05
N MET A 161 14.41 -3.32 6.05
CA MET A 161 15.76 -2.84 6.28
C MET A 161 15.78 -1.50 7.04
N VAL A 162 14.91 -0.55 6.68
CA VAL A 162 14.81 0.73 7.39
C VAL A 162 14.33 0.54 8.83
N ASN A 163 13.31 -0.29 9.06
CA ASN A 163 12.80 -0.56 10.41
C ASN A 163 13.88 -1.18 11.31
N ARG A 164 14.67 -2.12 10.78
CA ARG A 164 15.80 -2.74 11.51
C ARG A 164 16.91 -1.74 11.84
N LEU A 165 17.29 -0.88 10.90
CA LEU A 165 18.29 0.17 11.13
C LEU A 165 17.83 1.22 12.14
N ASN A 166 16.53 1.53 12.18
CA ASN A 166 15.99 2.46 13.17
C ASN A 166 15.96 1.84 14.57
N LYS A 167 15.63 0.55 14.68
CA LYS A 167 15.68 -0.20 15.95
C LYS A 167 17.10 -0.21 16.53
N SER A 168 18.11 -0.54 15.73
CA SER A 168 19.51 -0.57 16.21
C SER A 168 20.03 0.81 16.63
N LYS A 169 19.63 1.88 15.94
CA LYS A 169 19.95 3.26 16.35
C LYS A 169 19.33 3.62 17.70
N GLN A 170 18.06 3.26 17.93
CA GLN A 170 17.38 3.51 19.20
C GLN A 170 18.05 2.77 20.37
N GLU A 171 18.43 1.50 20.17
CA GLU A 171 19.16 0.71 21.15
C GLU A 171 20.53 1.33 21.48
N GLN A 172 21.27 1.80 20.47
CA GLN A 172 22.57 2.48 20.66
C GLN A 172 22.46 3.83 21.39
N THR A 173 21.46 4.65 21.06
CA THR A 173 21.19 5.91 21.79
C THR A 173 20.78 5.66 23.24
N SER A 174 20.05 4.58 23.51
CA SER A 174 19.68 4.17 24.87
C SER A 174 20.92 3.76 25.68
N MET A 175 21.83 2.97 25.09
CA MET A 175 23.05 2.52 25.76
C MET A 175 24.07 3.63 26.02
N SER A 176 24.17 4.62 25.12
CA SER A 176 25.06 5.80 25.32
C SER A 176 24.55 6.71 26.44
N SER A 177 23.23 6.89 26.58
CA SER A 177 22.66 7.67 27.69
C SER A 177 22.83 7.05 29.09
N VAL A 178 23.02 5.73 29.18
CA VAL A 178 23.33 5.03 30.44
C VAL A 178 24.81 5.19 30.81
N HIS A 179 25.71 5.18 29.83
CA HIS A 179 27.15 5.32 30.07
C HIS A 179 27.53 6.74 30.55
N ASP A 180 26.77 7.77 30.18
CA ASP A 180 26.97 9.14 30.68
C ASP A 180 26.46 9.34 32.13
N MET A 181 25.59 8.47 32.65
CA MET A 181 25.09 8.54 34.04
C MET A 181 25.95 7.77 35.04
N ASP A 182 26.61 6.68 34.64
CA ASP A 182 27.55 5.95 35.51
C ASP A 182 28.91 6.67 35.66
N GLY A 183 29.24 7.59 34.74
CA GLY A 183 30.48 8.38 34.77
C GLY A 183 30.55 9.47 35.85
N LEU A 184 29.44 9.82 36.51
CA LEU A 184 29.40 10.85 37.55
C LEU A 184 29.43 10.31 39.00
N ALA A 185 29.35 8.99 39.21
CA ALA A 185 29.26 8.42 40.57
C ALA A 185 30.61 8.02 41.19
N GLN A 186 31.75 8.17 40.49
CA GLN A 186 33.06 7.72 40.99
C GLN A 186 34.17 8.77 40.81
N THR A 187 33.99 9.98 41.32
CA THR A 187 35.13 10.91 41.54
C THR A 187 34.87 11.80 42.75
N ASN A 188 34.97 11.26 43.97
CA ASN A 188 35.03 12.12 45.16
C ASN A 188 35.67 11.42 46.37
N GLU A 189 36.89 10.89 46.21
CA GLU A 189 37.80 10.69 47.34
C GLU A 189 39.24 10.90 46.89
N SER A 190 39.82 12.06 47.25
CA SER A 190 41.23 12.31 47.60
C SER A 190 41.65 13.76 47.25
N GLY A 191 41.38 14.68 48.17
CA GLY A 191 42.02 16.00 48.19
C GLY A 191 43.08 16.04 49.27
N GLU A 192 44.35 15.82 48.90
CA GLU A 192 45.52 16.09 49.75
C GLU A 192 46.28 17.30 49.20
N ASN A 193 46.44 18.31 50.06
CA ASN A 193 47.01 19.63 49.79
C ASN A 193 48.49 19.67 50.19
N PRO A 194 49.40 20.32 49.44
CA PRO A 194 50.69 20.72 49.99
C PRO A 194 50.94 22.23 49.83
N GLU A 195 50.85 22.99 50.93
CA GLU A 195 51.40 24.36 51.01
C GLU A 195 52.78 24.34 51.68
N ALA A 196 53.79 24.78 50.93
CA ALA A 196 55.16 24.94 51.37
C ALA A 196 55.39 26.32 52.01
N HIS A 197 56.11 26.30 53.14
CA HIS A 197 56.51 27.46 53.94
C HIS A 197 57.64 28.26 53.25
N LEU A 198 57.49 29.59 53.21
CA LEU A 198 58.51 30.57 52.81
C LEU A 198 59.49 30.88 53.96
N PRO A 199 60.73 31.35 53.68
CA PRO A 199 61.34 32.31 54.59
C PRO A 199 61.88 33.58 53.91
N LYS A 200 61.48 34.70 54.54
CA LYS A 200 61.96 36.10 54.52
C LYS A 200 61.88 36.89 53.22
#